data_AF-A0A9X0YKF3-F1
#
_entry.id   AF-A0A9X0YKF3-F1
#
_cell.length_a   1.000
_cell.length_b   1.000
_cell.length_c   1.000
_cell.angle_alpha   90.00
_cell.angle_beta   90.00
_cell.angle_gamma   90.00
#
_symmetry.space_group_name_H-M   'P 1'
#
loop_
_entity.id
_entity.type
_entity.pdbx_description
1 polymer ?
#
loop_
_entity_poly.entity_id
_entity_poly.type
_entity_poly.pdbx_seq_one_letter_code
_entity_poly.pdbx_strand_id
1 'polypeptide(L)'
;MREEISVNKAINRGHLIVNIPVFVSMFGIPALALYLAQNNSIPKWGVVISFIIGFIVAWLVWSFMITKWRIWAFDNVRNVHELKKRAIAEKLIWNDGKIFEKTEIKSPKQKRKLKLLEKKFEEEDVFKEDFSAPKSKTIYYSKSTNLIQMFIMIACSILGIYLILDSGSYIMGSLFIIGGIYYAYKAFKKATITAPQIIINDKGIETIQVNFKNWSEIKNEEVLIKNNGNHASAYLNFDFKEGFESLQIDDFDITPKDMENLLRTYRIRNKKNYS
;
A
#
# COMPACT_ATOMS: atom_id res chain seq x y z
N MET A 1 -14.33 -28.69 -7.46
CA MET A 1 -13.16 -27.81 -7.30
C MET A 1 -13.65 -26.50 -6.73
N ARG A 2 -13.08 -25.99 -5.62
CA ARG A 2 -13.44 -24.65 -5.11
C ARG A 2 -12.86 -23.63 -6.09
N GLU A 3 -13.63 -22.61 -6.46
CA GLU A 3 -13.11 -21.49 -7.23
C GLU A 3 -11.95 -20.85 -6.45
N GLU A 4 -10.77 -20.79 -7.08
CA GLU A 4 -9.62 -20.10 -6.50
C GLU A 4 -9.91 -18.61 -6.42
N ILE A 5 -9.69 -18.04 -5.24
CA ILE A 5 -9.98 -16.63 -4.99
C ILE A 5 -8.78 -15.80 -5.42
N SER A 6 -9.04 -14.69 -6.10
CA SER A 6 -7.97 -13.76 -6.47
C SER A 6 -7.32 -13.13 -5.23
N VAL A 7 -6.03 -12.83 -5.33
CA VAL A 7 -5.28 -12.17 -4.25
C VAL A 7 -5.99 -10.89 -3.79
N ASN A 8 -6.50 -10.07 -4.71
CA ASN A 8 -7.26 -8.86 -4.40
C ASN A 8 -8.47 -9.12 -3.50
N LYS A 9 -9.28 -10.13 -3.85
CA LYS A 9 -10.49 -10.47 -3.11
C LYS A 9 -10.13 -11.00 -1.71
N ALA A 10 -9.01 -11.70 -1.58
CA ALA A 10 -8.52 -12.17 -0.29
C ALA A 10 -8.02 -11.03 0.61
N ILE A 11 -7.28 -10.07 0.06
CA ILE A 11 -6.79 -8.89 0.79
C ILE A 11 -7.94 -7.99 1.24
N ASN A 12 -8.87 -7.64 0.34
CA ASN A 12 -10.04 -6.82 0.68
C ASN A 12 -10.89 -7.49 1.77
N ARG A 13 -11.07 -8.81 1.68
CA ARG A 13 -11.74 -9.57 2.74
C ARG A 13 -10.98 -9.52 4.06
N GLY A 14 -9.66 -9.51 4.03
CA GLY A 14 -8.81 -9.32 5.20
C GLY A 14 -9.06 -8.00 5.90
N HIS A 15 -9.05 -6.90 5.15
CA HIS A 15 -9.39 -5.59 5.72
C HIS A 15 -10.77 -5.57 6.35
N LEU A 16 -11.78 -6.15 5.69
CA LEU A 16 -13.14 -6.18 6.26
C LEU A 16 -13.21 -7.04 7.54
N ILE A 17 -12.69 -8.27 7.49
CA ILE A 17 -12.81 -9.23 8.59
C ILE A 17 -11.94 -8.84 9.79
N VAL A 18 -10.80 -8.19 9.56
CA VAL A 18 -9.87 -7.79 10.61
C VAL A 18 -10.17 -6.38 11.10
N ASN A 19 -10.27 -5.38 10.22
CA ASN A 19 -10.36 -3.99 10.65
C ASN A 19 -11.73 -3.64 11.23
N ILE A 20 -12.84 -4.17 10.70
CA ILE A 20 -14.18 -3.82 11.21
C ILE A 20 -14.33 -4.21 12.69
N PRO A 21 -14.05 -5.46 13.11
CA PRO A 21 -14.13 -5.81 14.53
C PRO A 21 -13.17 -5.00 15.40
N VAL A 22 -11.96 -4.72 14.92
CA VAL A 22 -10.97 -3.89 15.64
C VAL A 22 -11.50 -2.48 15.86
N PHE A 23 -12.07 -1.85 14.82
CA PHE A 23 -12.68 -0.53 14.94
C PHE A 23 -13.88 -0.51 15.90
N VAL A 24 -14.73 -1.54 15.84
CA VAL A 24 -15.86 -1.69 16.77
C VAL A 24 -15.37 -1.84 18.21
N SER A 25 -14.31 -2.61 18.46
CA SER A 25 -13.74 -2.71 19.82
C SER A 25 -13.06 -1.42 20.28
N MET A 26 -12.30 -0.77 19.39
CA MET A 26 -11.53 0.43 19.72
C MET A 26 -12.41 1.66 19.97
N PHE A 27 -13.49 1.82 19.21
CA PHE A 27 -14.37 3.00 19.31
C PHE A 27 -15.74 2.69 19.90
N GLY A 28 -16.27 1.48 19.70
CA GLY A 28 -17.58 1.10 20.24
C GLY A 28 -17.58 0.99 21.77
N ILE A 29 -16.50 0.49 22.37
CA ILE A 29 -16.39 0.40 23.84
C ILE A 29 -16.34 1.81 24.47
N PRO A 30 -15.49 2.75 24.01
CA PRO A 30 -15.53 4.12 24.51
C PRO A 30 -16.82 4.88 24.21
N ALA A 31 -17.42 4.68 23.03
CA ALA A 31 -18.69 5.33 22.69
C ALA A 31 -19.83 4.86 23.62
N LEU A 32 -19.88 3.56 23.93
CA LEU A 32 -20.86 3.02 24.88
C LEU A 32 -20.62 3.58 26.29
N ALA A 33 -19.37 3.66 26.73
CA ALA A 33 -19.04 4.24 28.04
C ALA A 33 -19.42 5.73 28.12
N LEU A 34 -19.17 6.51 27.06
CA LEU A 34 -19.60 7.90 26.98
C LEU A 34 -21.12 8.03 27.12
N TYR A 35 -21.88 7.19 26.40
CA TYR A 35 -23.34 7.16 26.50
C TYR A 35 -23.82 6.81 27.92
N LEU A 36 -23.22 5.81 28.56
CA LEU A 36 -23.57 5.41 29.93
C LEU A 36 -23.19 6.48 30.97
N ALA A 37 -22.10 7.22 30.74
CA ALA A 37 -21.67 8.31 31.62
C ALA A 37 -22.62 9.52 31.52
N GLN A 38 -23.17 9.82 30.34
CA GLN A 38 -24.21 10.86 30.17
C GLN A 38 -25.49 10.50 30.93
N ASN A 39 -25.83 9.23 30.99
CA ASN A 39 -26.98 8.72 31.74
C ASN A 39 -26.68 8.50 33.25
N ASN A 40 -25.56 9.00 33.76
CA ASN A 40 -25.11 8.84 35.15
C ASN A 40 -25.02 7.38 35.65
N SER A 41 -24.97 6.40 34.74
CA SER A 41 -24.88 4.97 35.09
C SER A 41 -23.45 4.55 35.45
N ILE A 42 -22.45 5.27 34.94
CA ILE A 42 -21.05 5.11 35.29
C ILE A 42 -20.40 6.48 35.57
N PRO A 43 -19.36 6.55 36.40
CA PRO A 43 -18.65 7.80 36.65
C PRO A 43 -17.83 8.24 35.42
N LYS A 44 -17.63 9.55 35.27
CA LYS A 44 -16.92 10.14 34.11
C LYS A 44 -15.49 9.62 33.91
N TRP A 45 -14.79 9.23 34.98
CA TRP A 45 -13.46 8.60 34.88
C TRP A 45 -13.49 7.20 34.25
N GLY A 46 -14.65 6.51 34.30
CA GLY A 46 -14.87 5.24 33.63
C GLY A 46 -14.74 5.34 32.11
N VAL A 47 -14.97 6.51 31.53
CA VAL A 47 -14.73 6.77 30.10
C VAL A 47 -13.26 6.62 29.77
N VAL A 48 -12.35 7.20 30.57
CA VAL A 48 -10.90 7.09 30.31
C VAL A 48 -10.44 5.62 30.35
N ILE A 49 -10.96 4.86 31.32
CA ILE A 49 -10.66 3.43 31.42
C ILE A 49 -11.21 2.65 30.23
N SER A 50 -12.39 3.01 29.72
CA SER A 50 -12.98 2.37 28.55
C SER A 50 -12.12 2.50 27.29
N PHE A 51 -11.34 3.59 27.14
CA PHE A 51 -10.35 3.73 26.06
C PHE A 51 -9.20 2.73 26.20
N ILE A 52 -8.70 2.54 27.42
CA ILE A 52 -7.63 1.57 27.70
C ILE A 52 -8.13 0.15 27.44
N ILE A 53 -9.33 -0.20 27.95
CA ILE A 53 -9.96 -1.50 27.71
C ILE A 53 -10.24 -1.70 26.22
N GLY A 54 -10.79 -0.68 25.55
CA GLY A 54 -11.08 -0.71 24.11
C GLY A 54 -9.84 -1.03 23.28
N PHE A 55 -8.71 -0.39 23.61
CA PHE A 55 -7.42 -0.68 22.96
C PHE A 55 -6.96 -2.13 23.20
N ILE A 56 -7.01 -2.62 24.45
CA ILE A 56 -6.60 -4.00 24.78
C ILE A 56 -7.49 -5.02 24.05
N VAL A 57 -8.80 -4.82 24.06
CA VAL A 57 -9.75 -5.71 23.36
C VAL A 57 -9.53 -5.66 21.86
N ALA A 58 -9.36 -4.48 21.28
CA ALA A 58 -9.06 -4.31 19.86
C ALA A 58 -7.78 -5.07 19.45
N TRP A 59 -6.75 -5.02 20.29
CA TRP A 59 -5.50 -5.76 20.09
C TRP A 59 -5.71 -7.29 20.08
N LEU A 60 -6.47 -7.82 21.04
CA LEU A 60 -6.79 -9.25 21.12
C LEU A 60 -7.64 -9.72 19.94
N VAL A 61 -8.64 -8.92 19.56
CA VAL A 61 -9.49 -9.19 18.39
C VAL A 61 -8.65 -9.23 17.12
N TRP A 62 -7.77 -8.24 16.90
CA TRP A 62 -6.85 -8.23 15.78
C TRP A 62 -6.00 -9.51 15.73
N SER A 63 -5.37 -9.86 16.87
CA SER A 63 -4.48 -11.03 17.00
C SER A 63 -5.16 -12.36 16.64
N PHE A 64 -6.43 -12.52 17.00
CA PHE A 64 -7.20 -13.71 16.67
C PHE A 64 -7.70 -13.70 15.22
N MET A 65 -8.24 -12.57 14.76
CA MET A 65 -8.86 -12.44 13.45
C MET A 65 -7.83 -12.54 12.33
N ILE A 66 -6.61 -12.02 12.53
CA ILE A 66 -5.56 -12.11 11.52
C ILE A 66 -5.12 -13.55 11.28
N THR A 67 -5.05 -14.39 12.33
CA THR A 67 -4.73 -15.81 12.21
C THR A 67 -5.82 -16.56 11.43
N LYS A 68 -7.09 -16.27 11.72
CA LYS A 68 -8.23 -16.84 10.97
C LYS A 68 -8.19 -16.44 9.50
N TRP A 69 -7.97 -15.16 9.22
CA TRP A 69 -7.85 -14.67 7.86
C TRP A 69 -6.67 -15.32 7.13
N ARG A 70 -5.48 -15.41 7.74
CA ARG A 70 -4.28 -15.99 7.13
C ARG A 70 -4.51 -17.44 6.70
N ILE A 71 -5.10 -18.25 7.58
CA ILE A 71 -5.43 -19.65 7.28
C ILE A 71 -6.44 -19.72 6.14
N TRP A 72 -7.48 -18.90 6.16
CA TRP A 72 -8.47 -18.89 5.10
C TRP A 72 -7.86 -18.42 3.77
N ALA A 73 -7.02 -17.39 3.77
CA ALA A 73 -6.43 -16.82 2.58
C ALA A 73 -5.45 -17.80 1.92
N PHE A 74 -4.54 -18.42 2.69
CA PHE A 74 -3.61 -19.42 2.16
C PHE A 74 -4.30 -20.71 1.69
N ASP A 75 -5.46 -21.04 2.24
CA ASP A 75 -6.26 -22.20 1.80
C ASP A 75 -6.95 -21.95 0.45
N ASN A 76 -7.38 -20.72 0.18
CA ASN A 76 -8.23 -20.37 -0.98
C ASN A 76 -7.52 -19.60 -2.10
N VAL A 77 -6.31 -19.11 -1.89
CA VAL A 77 -5.51 -18.39 -2.90
C VAL A 77 -4.42 -19.30 -3.43
N ARG A 78 -4.25 -19.30 -4.76
CA ARG A 78 -3.20 -20.05 -5.44
C ARG A 78 -1.81 -19.42 -5.26
N ASN A 79 -1.71 -18.13 -5.58
CA ASN A 79 -0.47 -17.34 -5.53
C ASN A 79 -0.22 -16.83 -4.10
N VAL A 80 0.32 -17.71 -3.26
CA VAL A 80 0.53 -17.41 -1.83
C VAL A 80 1.69 -16.44 -1.59
N HIS A 81 2.68 -16.41 -2.50
CA HIS A 81 3.79 -15.46 -2.41
C HIS A 81 3.30 -14.03 -2.64
N GLU A 82 2.58 -13.80 -3.75
CA GLU A 82 1.96 -12.52 -4.06
C GLU A 82 1.04 -12.06 -2.91
N LEU A 83 0.19 -12.97 -2.39
CA LEU A 83 -0.70 -12.65 -1.28
C LEU A 83 0.06 -12.17 -0.04
N LYS A 84 1.13 -12.87 0.35
CA LYS A 84 1.94 -12.49 1.52
C LYS A 84 2.63 -11.15 1.30
N LYS A 85 3.28 -10.96 0.14
CA LYS A 85 3.94 -9.69 -0.23
C LYS A 85 2.97 -8.51 -0.15
N ARG A 86 1.77 -8.68 -0.72
CA ARG A 86 0.73 -7.66 -0.72
C ARG A 86 0.12 -7.40 0.65
N ALA A 87 -0.10 -8.43 1.45
CA ALA A 87 -0.63 -8.26 2.80
C ALA A 87 0.32 -7.46 3.71
N ILE A 88 1.63 -7.61 3.54
CA ILE A 88 2.64 -6.80 4.25
C ILE A 88 2.62 -5.35 3.73
N ALA A 89 2.62 -5.19 2.41
CA ALA A 89 2.56 -3.88 1.74
C ALA A 89 1.33 -3.05 2.15
N GLU A 90 0.15 -3.68 2.22
CA GLU A 90 -1.11 -3.05 2.62
C GLU A 90 -1.30 -2.97 4.16
N LYS A 91 -0.23 -3.26 4.93
CA LYS A 91 -0.19 -3.21 6.42
C LYS A 91 -1.26 -4.09 7.10
N LEU A 92 -1.75 -5.11 6.40
CA LEU A 92 -2.71 -6.07 6.96
C LEU A 92 -2.00 -7.04 7.90
N ILE A 93 -0.77 -7.46 7.54
CA ILE A 93 0.11 -8.27 8.40
C ILE A 93 1.45 -7.57 8.62
N TRP A 94 2.11 -7.90 9.72
CA TRP A 94 3.48 -7.47 9.98
C TRP A 94 4.48 -8.27 9.15
N ASN A 95 5.64 -7.67 8.90
CA ASN A 95 6.76 -8.38 8.32
C ASN A 95 7.25 -9.48 9.27
N ASP A 96 7.76 -10.58 8.71
CA ASP A 96 8.23 -11.74 9.46
C ASP A 96 9.29 -11.32 10.50
N GLY A 97 9.24 -11.92 11.69
CA GLY A 97 10.22 -11.71 12.75
C GLY A 97 10.00 -10.46 13.62
N LYS A 98 9.05 -9.59 13.28
CA LYS A 98 8.68 -8.45 14.14
C LYS A 98 7.93 -8.92 15.40
N ILE A 99 8.09 -8.17 16.50
CA ILE A 99 7.48 -8.47 17.82
C ILE A 99 5.96 -8.69 17.70
N PHE A 100 5.30 -7.89 16.86
CA PHE A 100 3.85 -7.94 16.70
C PHE A 100 3.35 -9.21 15.98
N GLU A 101 4.16 -9.85 15.14
CA GLU A 101 3.83 -11.17 14.57
C GLU A 101 3.75 -12.25 15.67
N LYS A 102 4.58 -12.13 16.71
CA LYS A 102 4.61 -13.07 17.85
C LYS A 102 3.38 -12.92 18.76
N THR A 103 2.65 -11.80 18.65
CA THR A 103 1.44 -11.57 19.44
C THR A 103 0.19 -12.22 18.85
N GLU A 104 0.31 -12.89 17.69
CA GLU A 104 -0.77 -13.64 17.05
C GLU A 104 -1.16 -14.89 17.86
N ILE A 105 -2.44 -14.97 18.25
CA ILE A 105 -2.97 -16.10 19.01
C ILE A 105 -3.26 -17.26 18.05
N LYS A 106 -2.43 -18.31 18.15
CA LYS A 106 -2.49 -19.51 17.29
C LYS A 106 -2.78 -20.74 18.14
N SER A 107 -3.87 -21.45 17.85
CA SER A 107 -4.10 -22.77 18.45
C SER A 107 -3.14 -23.82 17.85
N PRO A 108 -2.87 -24.93 18.55
CA PRO A 108 -2.02 -26.01 18.01
C PRO A 108 -2.50 -26.53 16.65
N LYS A 109 -3.82 -26.63 16.46
CA LYS A 109 -4.44 -27.05 15.19
C LYS A 109 -4.19 -26.03 14.08
N GLN A 110 -4.30 -24.73 14.39
CA GLN A 110 -4.02 -23.65 13.46
C GLN A 110 -2.55 -23.62 13.04
N LYS A 111 -1.63 -23.82 13.98
CA LYS A 111 -0.19 -23.91 13.71
C LYS A 111 0.14 -25.06 12.75
N ARG A 112 -0.45 -26.24 12.97
CA ARG A 112 -0.30 -27.39 12.06
C ARG A 112 -0.86 -27.08 10.67
N LYS A 113 -2.03 -26.45 10.58
CA LYS A 113 -2.64 -26.09 9.29
C LYS A 113 -1.80 -25.05 8.53
N LEU A 114 -1.27 -24.04 9.20
CA LEU A 114 -0.35 -23.07 8.57
C LEU A 114 0.89 -23.76 8.02
N LYS A 115 1.52 -24.66 8.80
CA LYS A 115 2.69 -25.42 8.33
C LYS A 115 2.41 -26.29 7.09
N LEU A 116 1.19 -26.81 6.96
CA LEU A 116 0.78 -27.53 5.76
C LEU A 116 0.58 -26.59 4.56
N LEU A 117 0.00 -25.41 4.80
CA LEU A 117 -0.22 -24.40 3.76
C LEU A 117 1.08 -23.73 3.32
N GLU A 118 2.10 -23.69 4.18
CA GLU A 118 3.45 -23.24 3.85
C GLU A 118 4.06 -24.07 2.70
N LYS A 119 3.66 -25.33 2.51
CA LYS A 119 4.09 -26.12 1.35
C LYS A 119 3.68 -25.51 0.01
N LYS A 120 2.62 -24.71 -0.03
CA LYS A 120 2.23 -23.99 -1.26
C LYS A 120 3.25 -22.92 -1.67
N PHE A 121 4.13 -22.50 -0.76
CA PHE A 121 5.25 -21.62 -1.08
C PHE A 121 6.39 -22.36 -1.80
N GLU A 122 6.34 -23.69 -1.91
CA GLU A 122 7.29 -24.45 -2.75
C GLU A 122 6.91 -24.38 -4.24
N GLU A 123 5.67 -24.01 -4.55
CA GLU A 123 5.16 -23.92 -5.92
C GLU A 123 5.24 -22.46 -6.42
N GLU A 124 5.68 -22.27 -7.66
CA GLU A 124 5.75 -20.94 -8.26
C GLU A 124 4.36 -20.34 -8.51
N ASP A 125 4.24 -19.01 -8.35
CA ASP A 125 3.01 -18.29 -8.62
C ASP A 125 2.67 -18.33 -10.13
N VAL A 126 1.39 -18.59 -10.45
CA VAL A 126 0.91 -18.68 -11.83
C VAL A 126 0.23 -17.37 -12.21
N PHE A 127 0.74 -16.72 -13.26
CA PHE A 127 0.19 -15.48 -13.78
C PHE A 127 -0.50 -15.70 -15.13
N LYS A 128 -1.62 -15.00 -15.32
CA LYS A 128 -2.35 -14.97 -16.59
C LYS A 128 -2.15 -13.61 -17.25
N GLU A 129 -2.08 -13.63 -18.57
CA GLU A 129 -2.02 -12.42 -19.36
C GLU A 129 -3.28 -11.58 -19.17
N ASP A 130 -3.12 -10.29 -18.93
CA ASP A 130 -4.23 -9.34 -18.98
C ASP A 130 -4.47 -8.90 -20.43
N PHE A 131 -5.52 -9.45 -21.05
CA PHE A 131 -5.91 -9.09 -22.42
C PHE A 131 -6.45 -7.67 -22.55
N SER A 132 -6.81 -7.00 -21.45
CA SER A 132 -7.24 -5.60 -21.47
C SER A 132 -6.06 -4.62 -21.60
N ALA A 133 -4.83 -5.07 -21.30
CA ALA A 133 -3.65 -4.23 -21.41
C ALA A 133 -3.32 -3.94 -22.88
N PRO A 134 -3.00 -2.68 -23.25
CA PRO A 134 -2.65 -2.31 -24.63
C PRO A 134 -1.35 -3.00 -25.10
N LYS A 135 -1.01 -2.90 -26.39
CA LYS A 135 0.25 -3.46 -26.92
C LYS A 135 1.50 -2.74 -26.41
N SER A 136 1.37 -1.46 -26.10
CA SER A 136 2.38 -0.65 -25.43
C SER A 136 1.68 0.32 -24.50
N LYS A 137 2.28 0.58 -23.34
CA LYS A 137 1.79 1.55 -22.37
C LYS A 137 2.89 2.56 -22.12
N THR A 138 2.54 3.83 -22.27
CA THR A 138 3.36 4.97 -21.85
C THR A 138 2.78 5.54 -20.56
N ILE A 139 3.64 5.80 -19.59
CA ILE A 139 3.31 6.28 -18.25
C ILE A 139 3.93 7.66 -18.08
N TYR A 140 3.14 8.58 -17.53
CA TYR A 140 3.50 10.00 -17.33
C TYR A 140 3.36 10.38 -15.86
N TYR A 141 3.78 11.60 -15.50
CA TYR A 141 3.38 12.19 -14.23
C TYR A 141 1.85 12.36 -14.17
N SER A 142 1.26 12.01 -13.02
CA SER A 142 -0.18 12.19 -12.78
C SER A 142 -0.50 13.68 -12.70
N LYS A 143 -1.17 14.22 -13.73
CA LYS A 143 -1.57 15.63 -13.76
C LYS A 143 -2.57 15.96 -12.65
N SER A 144 -3.55 15.09 -12.41
CA SER A 144 -4.57 15.32 -11.38
C SER A 144 -3.96 15.37 -9.99
N THR A 145 -3.11 14.40 -9.63
CA THR A 145 -2.44 14.38 -8.31
C THR A 145 -1.58 15.61 -8.10
N ASN A 146 -0.79 16.00 -9.10
CA ASN A 146 0.08 17.18 -9.00
C ASN A 146 -0.71 18.49 -8.96
N LEU A 147 -1.83 18.62 -9.69
CA LEU A 147 -2.70 19.80 -9.63
C LEU A 147 -3.39 19.94 -8.27
N ILE A 148 -3.90 18.84 -7.70
CA ILE A 148 -4.49 18.84 -6.35
C ILE A 148 -3.43 19.24 -5.33
N GLN A 149 -2.24 18.65 -5.40
CA GLN A 149 -1.14 19.00 -4.51
C GLN A 149 -0.77 20.48 -4.62
N MET A 150 -0.68 21.02 -5.84
CA MET A 150 -0.41 22.44 -6.06
C MET A 150 -1.47 23.33 -5.40
N PHE A 151 -2.76 23.00 -5.57
CA PHE A 151 -3.85 23.75 -4.95
C PHE A 151 -3.78 23.73 -3.42
N ILE A 152 -3.54 22.57 -2.81
CA ILE A 152 -3.38 22.42 -1.36
C ILE A 152 -2.20 23.29 -0.88
N MET A 153 -1.08 23.28 -1.59
CA MET A 153 0.10 24.06 -1.19
C MET A 153 -0.11 25.57 -1.33
N ILE A 154 -0.86 26.03 -2.34
CA ILE A 154 -1.28 27.43 -2.45
C ILE A 154 -2.20 27.81 -1.27
N ALA A 155 -3.16 26.94 -0.91
CA ALA A 155 -4.02 27.17 0.25
C ALA A 155 -3.21 27.24 1.56
N CYS A 156 -2.18 26.39 1.72
CA CYS A 156 -1.24 26.47 2.84
C CYS A 156 -0.49 27.80 2.87
N SER A 157 -0.05 28.33 1.72
CA SER A 157 0.58 29.65 1.65
C SER A 157 -0.37 30.77 2.04
N ILE A 158 -1.64 30.73 1.61
CA ILE A 158 -2.68 31.69 1.99
C ILE A 158 -2.93 31.64 3.51
N LEU A 159 -3.02 30.44 4.08
CA LEU A 159 -3.14 30.25 5.53
C LEU A 159 -1.92 30.83 6.27
N GLY A 160 -0.72 30.68 5.72
CA GLY A 160 0.50 31.28 6.26
C GLY A 160 0.42 32.82 6.29
N ILE A 161 -0.09 33.45 5.23
CA ILE A 161 -0.32 34.91 5.19
C ILE A 161 -1.32 35.31 6.28
N TYR A 162 -2.43 34.58 6.42
CA TYR A 162 -3.43 34.84 7.44
C TYR A 162 -2.84 34.76 8.87
N LEU A 163 -2.02 33.75 9.17
CA LEU A 163 -1.36 33.61 10.48
C LEU A 163 -0.39 34.76 10.80
N ILE A 164 0.19 35.38 9.79
CA ILE A 164 1.03 36.57 10.00
C ILE A 164 0.16 37.78 10.34
N LEU A 165 -0.93 38.00 9.59
CA LEU A 165 -1.73 39.20 9.70
C LEU A 165 -2.67 39.21 10.92
N ASP A 166 -3.29 38.07 11.24
CA ASP A 166 -4.35 37.99 12.25
C ASP A 166 -3.84 37.48 13.61
N SER A 167 -3.04 36.40 13.60
CA SER A 167 -2.59 35.76 14.84
C SER A 167 -1.19 36.20 15.31
N GLY A 168 -0.56 37.15 14.62
CA GLY A 168 0.78 37.67 14.94
C GLY A 168 1.88 36.59 14.95
N SER A 169 1.61 35.43 14.34
CA SER A 169 2.45 34.23 14.44
C SER A 169 3.47 34.20 13.30
N TYR A 170 4.39 35.17 13.28
CA TYR A 170 5.33 35.42 12.18
C TYR A 170 6.15 34.20 11.78
N ILE A 171 6.67 33.45 12.76
CA ILE A 171 7.52 32.28 12.51
C ILE A 171 6.72 31.21 11.77
N MET A 172 5.56 30.84 12.32
CA MET A 172 4.75 29.75 11.76
C MET A 172 4.18 30.14 10.40
N GLY A 173 3.64 31.36 10.28
CA GLY A 173 3.13 31.87 9.00
C GLY A 173 4.21 31.90 7.91
N SER A 174 5.44 32.33 8.24
CA SER A 174 6.56 32.31 7.29
C SER A 174 6.92 30.90 6.83
N LEU A 175 6.92 29.91 7.74
CA LEU A 175 7.15 28.50 7.38
C LEU A 175 6.09 27.96 6.41
N PHE A 176 4.81 28.27 6.65
CA PHE A 176 3.71 27.87 5.77
C PHE A 176 3.84 28.51 4.37
N ILE A 177 4.22 29.79 4.30
CA ILE A 177 4.43 30.48 3.03
C ILE A 177 5.58 29.86 2.25
N ILE A 178 6.77 29.74 2.87
CA ILE A 178 7.97 29.22 2.21
C ILE A 178 7.75 27.77 1.76
N GLY A 179 7.23 26.93 2.66
CA GLY A 179 6.93 25.53 2.36
C GLY A 179 5.88 25.39 1.26
N GLY A 180 4.77 26.12 1.37
CA GLY A 180 3.70 26.09 0.38
C GLY A 180 4.17 26.52 -1.01
N ILE A 181 4.92 27.62 -1.12
CA ILE A 181 5.45 28.08 -2.41
C ILE A 181 6.40 27.05 -3.01
N TYR A 182 7.34 26.51 -2.22
CA TYR A 182 8.31 25.52 -2.69
C TYR A 182 7.63 24.24 -3.22
N TYR A 183 6.70 23.66 -2.45
CA TYR A 183 6.02 22.44 -2.86
C TYR A 183 5.02 22.68 -3.99
N ALA A 184 4.38 23.86 -4.05
CA ALA A 184 3.54 24.26 -5.18
C ALA A 184 4.35 24.33 -6.48
N TYR A 185 5.53 24.96 -6.45
CA TYR A 185 6.43 25.00 -7.60
C TYR A 185 6.90 23.61 -8.04
N LYS A 186 7.24 22.74 -7.08
CA LYS A 186 7.61 21.34 -7.38
C LYS A 186 6.48 20.58 -8.06
N ALA A 187 5.25 20.71 -7.55
CA ALA A 187 4.06 20.07 -8.13
C ALA A 187 3.73 20.64 -9.51
N PHE A 188 3.82 21.96 -9.69
CA PHE A 188 3.67 22.63 -10.97
C PHE A 188 4.67 22.10 -12.02
N LYS A 189 5.96 22.04 -11.66
CA LYS A 189 7.01 21.51 -12.54
C LYS A 189 6.66 20.10 -13.02
N LYS A 190 6.25 19.21 -12.11
CA LYS A 190 5.82 17.84 -12.47
C LYS A 190 4.59 17.82 -13.38
N ALA A 191 3.59 18.65 -13.10
CA ALA A 191 2.37 18.74 -13.91
C ALA A 191 2.63 19.24 -15.35
N THR A 192 3.66 20.07 -15.55
CA THR A 192 4.06 20.59 -16.87
C THR A 192 4.92 19.62 -17.68
N ILE A 193 5.52 18.60 -17.06
CA ILE A 193 6.33 17.61 -17.78
C ILE A 193 5.40 16.69 -18.57
N THR A 194 5.46 16.79 -19.90
CA THR A 194 4.75 15.90 -20.84
C THR A 194 5.61 14.77 -21.37
N ALA A 195 6.90 14.74 -21.01
CA ALA A 195 7.80 13.68 -21.42
C ALA A 195 7.40 12.33 -20.77
N PRO A 196 7.44 11.23 -21.52
CA PRO A 196 7.17 9.90 -20.98
C PRO A 196 8.19 9.55 -19.89
N GLN A 197 7.71 8.99 -18.78
CA GLN A 197 8.55 8.57 -17.65
C GLN A 197 8.92 7.09 -17.74
N ILE A 198 7.97 6.26 -18.19
CA ILE A 198 8.17 4.84 -18.45
C ILE A 198 7.43 4.48 -19.75
N ILE A 199 8.09 3.74 -20.64
CA ILE A 199 7.47 3.08 -21.80
C ILE A 199 7.68 1.59 -21.62
N ILE A 200 6.60 0.82 -21.66
CA ILE A 200 6.65 -0.64 -21.54
C ILE A 200 5.84 -1.29 -22.65
N ASN A 201 6.38 -2.36 -23.23
CA ASN A 201 5.75 -3.14 -24.27
C ASN A 201 6.22 -4.61 -24.22
N ASP A 202 5.80 -5.41 -25.20
CA ASP A 202 6.18 -6.82 -25.32
C ASP A 202 7.65 -7.06 -25.69
N LYS A 203 8.41 -6.01 -26.05
CA LYS A 203 9.84 -6.07 -26.35
C LYS A 203 10.72 -5.70 -25.16
N GLY A 204 10.27 -4.78 -24.30
CA GLY A 204 11.08 -4.32 -23.18
C GLY A 204 10.49 -3.16 -22.37
N ILE A 205 11.38 -2.52 -21.60
CA ILE A 205 11.10 -1.36 -20.75
C ILE A 205 12.10 -0.25 -21.07
N GLU A 206 11.62 0.98 -21.13
CA GLU A 206 12.42 2.20 -21.18
C GLU A 206 11.95 3.14 -20.07
N THR A 207 12.87 3.83 -19.42
CA THR A 207 12.59 4.81 -18.37
C THR A 207 13.30 6.12 -18.65
N ILE A 208 13.00 7.16 -17.87
CA ILE A 208 13.71 8.43 -17.97
C ILE A 208 15.21 8.34 -17.62
N GLN A 209 15.63 7.32 -16.85
CA GLN A 209 17.01 7.15 -16.42
C GLN A 209 17.77 6.11 -17.25
N VAL A 210 17.05 5.14 -17.82
CA VAL A 210 17.63 4.00 -18.52
C VAL A 210 16.98 3.89 -19.89
N ASN A 211 17.82 3.97 -20.93
CA ASN A 211 17.43 3.72 -22.32
C ASN A 211 16.79 2.34 -22.47
N PHE A 212 15.97 2.17 -23.50
CA PHE A 212 15.24 0.93 -23.78
C PHE A 212 16.10 -0.33 -23.58
N LYS A 213 15.65 -1.21 -22.67
CA LYS A 213 16.23 -2.53 -22.40
C LYS A 213 15.26 -3.62 -22.82
N ASN A 214 15.77 -4.62 -23.54
CA ASN A 214 14.97 -5.77 -23.94
C ASN A 214 14.64 -6.65 -22.72
N TRP A 215 13.49 -7.30 -22.72
CA TRP A 215 13.13 -8.28 -21.69
C TRP A 215 14.18 -9.39 -21.51
N SER A 216 14.93 -9.77 -22.55
CA SER A 216 16.00 -10.76 -22.44
C SER A 216 17.15 -10.30 -21.52
N GLU A 217 17.35 -8.98 -21.38
CA GLU A 217 18.37 -8.37 -20.53
C GLU A 217 17.86 -8.07 -19.12
N ILE A 218 16.54 -7.95 -18.97
CA ILE A 218 15.87 -7.58 -17.71
C ILE A 218 15.68 -8.81 -16.81
N LYS A 219 16.05 -8.67 -15.54
CA LYS A 219 15.84 -9.66 -14.48
C LYS A 219 15.32 -8.99 -13.21
N ASN A 220 14.74 -9.80 -12.32
CA ASN A 220 14.25 -9.37 -11.01
C ASN A 220 13.34 -8.14 -11.08
N GLU A 221 12.52 -8.05 -12.13
CA GLU A 221 11.58 -6.95 -12.29
C GLU A 221 10.47 -7.02 -11.23
N GLU A 222 10.36 -5.98 -10.41
CA GLU A 222 9.33 -5.92 -9.38
C GLU A 222 8.96 -4.50 -8.98
N VAL A 223 7.74 -4.38 -8.43
CA VAL A 223 7.32 -3.18 -7.72
C VAL A 223 7.51 -3.43 -6.22
N LEU A 224 8.29 -2.55 -5.57
CA LEU A 224 8.58 -2.59 -4.14
C LEU A 224 7.98 -1.39 -3.42
N ILE A 225 7.31 -1.65 -2.30
CA ILE A 225 6.90 -0.60 -1.38
C ILE A 225 7.94 -0.50 -0.27
N LYS A 226 8.72 0.59 -0.27
CA LYS A 226 9.70 0.89 0.77
C LYS A 226 9.04 1.75 1.84
N ASN A 227 9.05 1.28 3.08
CA ASN A 227 8.58 2.03 4.23
C ASN A 227 9.75 2.81 4.84
N ASN A 228 9.67 4.14 4.87
CA ASN A 228 10.60 5.00 5.59
C ASN A 228 9.86 5.70 6.74
N GLY A 229 9.91 5.09 7.93
CA GLY A 229 9.11 5.52 9.08
C GLY A 229 7.60 5.37 8.82
N ASN A 230 6.89 6.50 8.83
CA ASN A 230 5.43 6.55 8.60
C ASN A 230 5.04 6.67 7.12
N HIS A 231 5.99 6.95 6.22
CA HIS A 231 5.73 7.09 4.79
C HIS A 231 6.09 5.81 4.05
N ALA A 232 5.23 5.42 3.10
CA ALA A 232 5.44 4.31 2.20
C ALA A 232 5.54 4.86 0.78
N SER A 233 6.59 4.50 0.06
CA SER A 233 6.83 4.91 -1.33
C SER A 233 7.02 3.69 -2.21
N ALA A 234 6.36 3.69 -3.37
CA ALA A 234 6.47 2.63 -4.36
C ALA A 234 7.61 2.90 -5.34
N TYR A 235 8.39 1.86 -5.62
CA TYR A 235 9.51 1.87 -6.54
C TYR A 235 9.36 0.74 -7.56
N LEU A 236 9.58 1.05 -8.84
CA LEU A 236 9.86 0.09 -9.87
C LEU A 236 11.34 -0.26 -9.82
N ASN A 237 11.64 -1.53 -9.61
CA ASN A 237 13.00 -2.06 -9.61
C ASN A 237 13.16 -3.09 -10.72
N PHE A 238 14.31 -3.06 -11.38
CA PHE A 238 14.74 -4.15 -12.26
C PHE A 238 16.25 -4.12 -12.46
N ASP A 239 16.82 -5.31 -12.66
CA ASP A 239 18.22 -5.50 -12.98
C ASP A 239 18.40 -5.65 -14.49
N PHE A 240 19.50 -5.14 -15.03
CA PHE A 240 19.91 -5.32 -16.41
C PHE A 240 21.43 -5.54 -16.50
N LYS A 241 21.94 -5.93 -17.67
CA LYS A 241 23.34 -6.36 -17.84
C LYS A 241 24.38 -5.33 -17.33
N GLU A 242 24.05 -4.05 -17.38
CA GLU A 242 24.94 -2.93 -17.06
C GLU A 242 24.67 -2.28 -15.69
N GLY A 243 23.67 -2.75 -14.95
CA GLY A 243 23.33 -2.15 -13.65
C GLY A 243 21.96 -2.54 -13.12
N PHE A 244 21.46 -1.72 -12.20
CA PHE A 244 20.12 -1.83 -11.64
C PHE A 244 19.42 -0.47 -11.75
N GLU A 245 18.09 -0.48 -11.89
CA GLU A 245 17.28 0.71 -11.79
C GLU A 245 16.33 0.63 -10.58
N SER A 246 16.14 1.76 -9.89
CA SER A 246 15.12 1.92 -8.86
C SER A 246 14.43 3.27 -9.03
N LEU A 247 13.25 3.25 -9.65
CA LEU A 247 12.49 4.45 -10.02
C LEU A 247 11.26 4.59 -9.12
N GLN A 248 11.13 5.72 -8.42
CA GLN A 248 9.93 6.00 -7.61
C GLN A 248 8.73 6.30 -8.53
N ILE A 249 7.60 5.63 -8.29
CA ILE A 249 6.40 5.69 -9.15
C ILE A 249 5.19 6.36 -8.51
N ASP A 250 5.30 6.89 -7.28
CA ASP A 250 4.17 7.45 -6.52
C ASP A 250 3.48 8.64 -7.23
N ASP A 251 4.24 9.39 -8.03
CA ASP A 251 3.75 10.59 -8.73
C ASP A 251 3.24 10.29 -10.15
N PHE A 252 3.26 9.03 -10.58
CA PHE A 252 2.90 8.65 -11.95
C PHE A 252 1.40 8.39 -12.11
N ASP A 253 0.92 8.39 -13.36
CA ASP A 253 -0.48 8.13 -13.73
C ASP A 253 -0.85 6.63 -13.70
N ILE A 254 -0.16 5.85 -12.87
CA ILE A 254 -0.35 4.41 -12.70
C ILE A 254 -0.24 4.03 -11.24
N THR A 255 -1.10 3.11 -10.79
CA THR A 255 -0.99 2.58 -9.43
C THR A 255 0.15 1.55 -9.35
N PRO A 256 0.80 1.37 -8.18
CA PRO A 256 1.84 0.34 -8.01
C PRO A 256 1.37 -1.07 -8.41
N LYS A 257 0.09 -1.36 -8.15
CA LYS A 257 -0.58 -2.61 -8.52
C LYS A 257 -0.72 -2.76 -10.03
N ASP A 258 -1.19 -1.73 -10.71
CA ASP A 258 -1.36 -1.77 -12.16
C ASP A 258 0.00 -1.87 -12.85
N MET A 259 1.02 -1.21 -12.31
CA MET A 259 2.40 -1.35 -12.79
C MET A 259 2.89 -2.79 -12.68
N GLU A 260 2.66 -3.46 -11.55
CA GLU A 260 3.02 -4.87 -11.37
C GLU A 260 2.28 -5.80 -12.34
N ASN A 261 0.99 -5.54 -12.58
CA ASN A 261 0.19 -6.26 -13.58
C ASN A 261 0.72 -6.06 -15.01
N LEU A 262 1.14 -4.84 -15.36
CA LEU A 262 1.74 -4.55 -16.66
C LEU A 262 3.06 -5.30 -16.85
N LEU A 263 3.97 -5.24 -15.86
CA LEU A 263 5.25 -5.97 -15.91
C LEU A 263 5.01 -7.46 -16.21
N ARG A 264 4.12 -8.10 -15.45
CA ARG A 264 3.77 -9.51 -15.63
C ARG A 264 3.16 -9.78 -17.01
N THR A 265 2.22 -8.95 -17.43
CA THR A 265 1.52 -9.12 -18.72
C THR A 265 2.49 -9.04 -19.90
N TYR A 266 3.36 -8.03 -19.93
CA TYR A 266 4.33 -7.89 -21.02
C TYR A 266 5.44 -8.94 -20.97
N ARG A 267 5.83 -9.40 -19.78
CA ARG A 267 6.75 -10.53 -19.63
C ARG A 267 6.18 -11.82 -20.22
N ILE A 268 4.89 -12.10 -19.98
CA ILE A 268 4.19 -13.25 -20.57
C ILE A 268 4.12 -13.12 -22.09
N ARG A 269 3.74 -11.95 -22.60
CA ARG A 269 3.68 -11.68 -24.05
C ARG A 269 5.03 -11.87 -24.72
N ASN A 270 6.10 -11.36 -24.12
CA ASN A 270 7.44 -11.57 -24.62
C ASN A 270 7.78 -13.07 -24.71
N LYS A 271 7.55 -13.84 -23.62
CA LYS A 271 7.81 -15.28 -23.63
C LYS A 271 7.06 -16.03 -24.74
N LYS A 272 5.81 -15.63 -25.03
CA LYS A 272 5.01 -16.20 -26.13
C LYS A 272 5.53 -15.84 -27.52
N ASN A 273 6.06 -14.63 -27.71
CA ASN A 273 6.61 -14.20 -28.99
C ASN A 273 7.94 -14.89 -29.35
N TYR A 274 8.64 -15.47 -28.36
CA TYR A 274 9.92 -16.16 -28.51
C TYR A 274 9.87 -17.65 -28.13
N SER A 275 8.67 -18.23 -27.97
CA SER A 275 8.44 -19.68 -27.86
C SER A 275 7.93 -20.23 -29.18
#